data_AF-A0AAD5SRB6-F1
#
_entry.id   AF-A0AAD5SRB6-F1
#
_cell.length_a   1.000
_cell.length_b   1.000
_cell.length_c   1.000
_cell.angle_alpha   90.00
_cell.angle_beta   90.00
_cell.angle_gamma   90.00
#
_symmetry.space_group_name_H-M   'P 1'
#
loop_
_entity.id
_entity.type
_entity.pdbx_description
1 polymer ?
#
loop_
_entity_poly.entity_id
_entity_poly.type
_entity_poly.pdbx_seq_one_letter_code
_entity_poly.pdbx_strand_id
1 'polypeptide(L)'
;MQNETFKQELYEQQEQEEGKKRKEEGKGNKRGRPPPASAAKRTLQIRNAQKAYRERKEARMLQLESQVAELTSRLEAKASNNNVSNVVSGDAKSETSYVNLTQPANRSSCTNCPSCCQLLQLLRAANARSTDLEVQLADIQRMHQQQLIQLVNQHKPTMPIEPEQTSQVSQASVIPRNISPGMPVPLVESPLSRFGAPVGVELGNISLKALPSLRNSFHLIDEMREAQIESSDPSFIKKQVIKIEDLKYKILEAANLVDRYKAVEIFDYGHSLHRSFFEYSHSVSKAAISLSSSSSKSLSVTSPDVAASVTSSNSHTSRIDYSALPSDLITSQTQFRDAVRLIPSFTNDRATAIIQEMCDAYLVKYLADMLSELLVRTN
;
A
#
# COMPACT_ATOMS: atom_id res chain seq x y z
N MET A 1 -23.66 -40.81 -1.25
CA MET A 1 -24.49 -40.26 -0.16
C MET A 1 -24.28 -40.96 1.18
N GLN A 2 -24.28 -42.30 1.29
CA GLN A 2 -24.11 -42.98 2.59
C GLN A 2 -22.75 -42.76 3.30
N ASN A 3 -21.70 -42.37 2.58
CA ASN A 3 -20.36 -42.14 3.14
C ASN A 3 -20.16 -40.74 3.76
N GLU A 4 -21.02 -39.76 3.45
CA GLU A 4 -20.91 -38.42 4.02
C GLU A 4 -21.63 -38.32 5.37
N THR A 5 -22.74 -39.05 5.53
CA THR A 5 -23.50 -39.12 6.78
C THR A 5 -22.64 -39.70 7.92
N PHE A 6 -21.84 -40.71 7.63
CA PHE A 6 -20.96 -41.34 8.63
C PHE A 6 -19.83 -40.41 9.11
N LYS A 7 -19.32 -39.53 8.25
CA LYS A 7 -18.30 -38.54 8.65
C LYS A 7 -18.88 -37.43 9.52
N GLN A 8 -20.16 -37.10 9.33
CA GLN A 8 -20.83 -36.05 10.07
C GLN A 8 -21.17 -36.51 11.51
N GLU A 9 -21.61 -37.76 11.67
CA GLU A 9 -21.84 -38.38 13.00
C GLU A 9 -20.55 -38.50 13.83
N LEU A 10 -19.41 -38.77 13.17
CA LEU A 10 -18.11 -38.88 13.84
C LEU A 10 -17.61 -37.52 14.35
N TYR A 11 -17.93 -36.43 13.63
CA TYR A 11 -17.60 -35.07 14.05
C TYR A 11 -18.46 -34.61 15.24
N GLU A 12 -19.76 -34.94 15.25
CA GLU A 12 -20.65 -34.58 16.36
C GLU A 12 -20.32 -35.34 17.66
N GLN A 13 -19.88 -36.60 17.57
CA GLN A 13 -19.42 -37.34 18.75
C GLN A 13 -18.15 -36.74 19.36
N GLN A 14 -17.24 -36.23 18.54
CA GLN A 14 -15.99 -35.64 19.02
C GLN A 14 -16.21 -34.30 19.73
N GLU A 15 -17.15 -33.47 19.28
CA GLU A 15 -17.51 -32.21 19.96
C GLU A 15 -18.20 -32.44 21.32
N GLN A 16 -19.00 -33.50 21.45
CA GLN A 16 -19.68 -33.83 22.70
C GLN A 16 -18.72 -34.32 23.80
N GLU A 17 -17.64 -35.03 23.44
CA GLU A 17 -16.62 -35.44 24.41
C GLU A 17 -15.74 -34.28 24.89
N GLU A 18 -15.40 -33.33 24.02
CA GLU A 18 -14.63 -32.14 24.42
C GLU A 18 -15.45 -31.18 25.31
N GLY A 19 -16.77 -31.12 25.11
CA GLY A 19 -17.68 -30.32 25.93
C GLY A 19 -17.82 -30.83 27.38
N LYS A 20 -17.75 -32.16 27.60
CA LYS A 20 -17.88 -32.75 28.94
C LYS A 20 -16.64 -32.54 29.82
N LYS A 21 -15.44 -32.52 29.25
CA LYS A 21 -14.20 -32.28 30.02
C LYS A 21 -14.08 -30.88 30.62
N ARG A 22 -14.89 -29.90 30.20
CA ARG A 22 -14.84 -28.53 30.74
C ARG A 22 -15.72 -28.27 31.97
N LYS A 23 -16.54 -29.23 32.42
CA LYS A 23 -17.52 -29.01 33.49
C LYS A 23 -17.15 -29.53 34.89
N GLU A 24 -16.01 -30.20 35.07
CA GLU A 24 -15.62 -30.77 36.39
C GLU A 24 -14.55 -29.99 37.17
N GLU A 25 -13.91 -28.97 36.58
CA GLU A 25 -12.92 -28.14 37.29
C GLU A 25 -13.53 -26.82 37.76
N GLY A 26 -14.42 -26.88 38.75
CA GLY A 26 -15.07 -25.69 39.25
C GLY A 26 -15.67 -25.83 40.63
N LYS A 27 -14.82 -25.87 41.67
CA LYS A 27 -15.13 -25.45 43.05
C LYS A 27 -13.89 -25.54 43.93
N GLY A 28 -13.29 -24.39 44.26
CA GLY A 28 -12.29 -24.33 45.34
C GLY A 28 -11.32 -23.16 45.32
N ASN A 29 -11.75 -22.03 45.88
CA ASN A 29 -10.98 -21.16 46.77
C ASN A 29 -9.61 -20.55 46.39
N LYS A 30 -9.57 -19.22 46.65
CA LYS A 30 -8.42 -18.37 47.01
C LYS A 30 -7.51 -17.87 45.87
N ARG A 31 -7.84 -16.65 45.43
CA ARG A 31 -6.96 -15.50 45.11
C ARG A 31 -5.45 -15.81 45.13
N GLY A 32 -4.99 -16.43 44.06
CA GLY A 32 -3.59 -16.45 43.65
C GLY A 32 -3.61 -16.52 42.14
N ARG A 33 -3.04 -15.52 41.45
CA ARG A 33 -2.84 -15.60 40.00
C ARG A 33 -2.06 -16.90 39.77
N PRO A 34 -2.58 -17.89 39.02
CA PRO A 34 -1.80 -19.06 38.69
C PRO A 34 -0.51 -18.57 38.00
N PRO A 35 0.65 -19.13 38.34
CA PRO A 35 1.90 -18.79 37.67
C PRO A 35 1.67 -18.93 36.15
N PRO A 36 2.22 -18.00 35.33
CA PRO A 36 1.98 -17.99 33.89
C PRO A 36 2.24 -19.38 33.35
N ALA A 37 1.26 -19.93 32.63
CA ALA A 37 1.38 -21.24 32.00
C ALA A 37 2.75 -21.32 31.30
N SER A 38 3.54 -22.34 31.64
CA SER A 38 4.90 -22.55 31.12
C SER A 38 4.92 -22.23 29.63
N ALA A 39 5.88 -21.43 29.16
CA ALA A 39 5.92 -20.89 27.80
C ALA A 39 5.59 -21.93 26.70
N ALA A 40 5.99 -23.19 26.90
CA ALA A 40 5.64 -24.33 26.04
C ALA A 40 4.12 -24.54 25.83
N LYS A 41 3.30 -24.46 26.89
CA LYS A 41 1.84 -24.60 26.83
C LYS A 41 1.21 -23.46 26.02
N ARG A 42 1.71 -22.24 26.17
CA ARG A 42 1.24 -21.06 25.42
C ARG A 42 1.55 -21.21 23.93
N THR A 43 2.76 -21.64 23.57
CA THR A 43 3.14 -21.90 22.18
C THR A 43 2.26 -22.96 21.53
N LEU A 44 1.96 -24.05 22.24
CA LEU A 44 1.07 -25.11 21.74
C LEU A 44 -0.36 -24.60 21.53
N GLN A 45 -0.89 -23.82 22.48
CA GLN A 45 -2.22 -23.20 22.34
C GLN A 45 -2.29 -22.26 21.13
N ILE A 46 -1.26 -21.45 20.89
CA ILE A 46 -1.19 -20.55 19.72
C ILE A 46 -1.17 -21.37 18.42
N ARG A 47 -0.37 -22.42 18.35
CA ARG A 47 -0.33 -23.31 17.17
C ARG A 47 -1.67 -23.97 16.89
N ASN A 48 -2.34 -24.48 17.92
CA ASN A 48 -3.65 -25.11 17.78
C ASN A 48 -4.72 -24.09 17.36
N ALA A 49 -4.70 -22.88 17.94
CA ALA A 49 -5.61 -21.81 17.55
C ALA A 49 -5.42 -21.38 16.08
N GLN A 50 -4.16 -21.28 15.63
CA GLN A 50 -3.84 -20.99 14.23
C GLN A 50 -4.24 -22.11 13.27
N LYS A 51 -4.07 -23.38 13.67
CA LYS A 51 -4.52 -24.53 12.90
C LYS A 51 -6.04 -24.50 12.72
N ALA A 52 -6.79 -24.36 13.81
CA ALA A 52 -8.24 -24.28 13.78
C ALA A 52 -8.75 -23.07 12.99
N TYR A 53 -8.03 -21.94 13.02
CA TYR A 53 -8.35 -20.78 12.18
C TYR A 53 -8.18 -21.08 10.68
N ARG A 54 -7.09 -21.75 10.29
CA ARG A 54 -6.85 -22.16 8.91
C ARG A 54 -7.93 -23.12 8.41
N GLU A 55 -8.27 -24.14 9.20
CA GLU A 55 -9.32 -25.10 8.87
C GLU A 55 -10.68 -24.41 8.66
N ARG A 56 -11.09 -23.48 9.54
CA ARG A 56 -12.33 -22.70 9.35
C ARG A 56 -12.30 -21.82 8.12
N LYS A 57 -11.14 -21.26 7.77
CA LYS A 57 -10.97 -20.40 6.58
C LYS A 57 -11.07 -21.23 5.30
N GLU A 58 -10.42 -22.39 5.25
CA GLU A 58 -10.49 -23.33 4.12
C GLU A 58 -11.92 -23.87 3.94
N ALA A 59 -12.60 -24.27 5.01
CA ALA A 59 -13.99 -24.73 4.96
C ALA A 59 -14.94 -23.64 4.39
N ARG A 60 -14.76 -22.38 4.82
CA ARG A 60 -15.55 -21.26 4.28
C ARG A 60 -15.24 -20.97 2.81
N MET A 61 -13.98 -21.14 2.38
CA MET A 61 -13.58 -20.97 0.99
C MET A 61 -14.29 -22.01 0.10
N LEU A 62 -14.24 -23.29 0.50
CA LEU A 62 -14.95 -24.37 -0.18
C LEU A 62 -16.47 -24.13 -0.24
N GLN A 63 -17.07 -23.63 0.84
CA GLN A 63 -18.50 -23.28 0.85
C GLN A 63 -18.83 -22.17 -0.16
N LEU A 64 -17.99 -21.13 -0.25
CA LEU A 64 -18.18 -20.04 -1.21
C LEU A 64 -17.97 -20.50 -2.66
N GLU A 65 -16.97 -21.34 -2.92
CA GLU A 65 -16.75 -21.96 -4.23
C GLU A 65 -17.95 -22.81 -4.66
N SER A 66 -18.52 -23.59 -3.75
CA SER A 66 -19.74 -24.36 -3.99
C SER A 66 -20.94 -23.45 -4.31
N GLN A 67 -21.09 -22.31 -3.61
CA GLN A 67 -22.17 -21.36 -3.89
C GLN A 67 -22.01 -20.68 -5.25
N VAL A 68 -20.78 -20.32 -5.63
CA VAL A 68 -20.50 -19.74 -6.95
C VAL A 68 -20.79 -20.75 -8.06
N ALA A 69 -20.40 -22.01 -7.88
CA ALA A 69 -20.72 -23.08 -8.83
C ALA A 69 -22.24 -23.25 -8.99
N GLU A 70 -22.99 -23.30 -7.88
CA GLU A 70 -24.45 -23.42 -7.90
C GLU A 70 -25.12 -22.23 -8.61
N LEU A 71 -24.71 -20.99 -8.28
CA LEU A 71 -25.26 -19.79 -8.90
C LEU A 71 -24.96 -19.72 -10.40
N THR A 72 -23.76 -20.14 -10.80
CA THR A 72 -23.37 -20.23 -12.22
C THR A 72 -24.26 -21.23 -12.96
N SER A 73 -24.45 -22.44 -12.43
CA SER A 73 -25.37 -23.42 -13.02
C SER A 73 -26.81 -22.93 -13.09
N ARG A 74 -27.30 -22.18 -12.09
CA ARG A 74 -28.64 -21.58 -12.13
C ARG A 74 -28.77 -20.52 -13.23
N LEU A 75 -27.72 -19.73 -13.49
CA LEU A 75 -27.72 -18.75 -14.57
C LEU A 75 -27.71 -19.41 -15.94
N GLU A 76 -26.92 -20.46 -16.12
CA GLU A 76 -26.90 -21.26 -17.36
C GLU A 76 -28.26 -21.93 -17.64
N ALA A 77 -28.90 -22.48 -16.61
CA ALA A 77 -30.25 -23.04 -16.72
C ALA A 77 -31.30 -21.97 -17.10
N LYS A 78 -31.22 -20.76 -16.51
CA LYS A 78 -32.10 -19.64 -16.87
C LYS A 78 -31.85 -19.13 -18.29
N ALA A 79 -30.59 -19.08 -18.74
CA ALA A 79 -30.25 -18.68 -20.10
C ALA A 79 -30.83 -19.67 -21.14
N SER A 80 -30.79 -20.97 -20.83
CA SER A 80 -31.35 -22.03 -21.67
C SER A 80 -32.87 -21.93 -21.79
N ASN A 81 -33.58 -21.60 -20.69
CA ASN A 81 -35.04 -21.47 -20.70
C ASN A 81 -35.54 -20.20 -21.42
N ASN A 82 -34.79 -19.10 -21.37
CA ASN A 82 -35.20 -17.84 -22.00
C ASN A 82 -35.06 -17.85 -23.54
N ASN A 83 -34.29 -18.78 -24.12
CA ASN A 83 -34.14 -18.89 -25.56
C ASN A 83 -35.31 -19.60 -26.27
N VAL A 84 -36.24 -20.21 -25.54
CA VAL A 84 -37.35 -20.99 -26.14
C VAL A 84 -38.61 -20.15 -26.42
N SER A 85 -38.72 -18.92 -25.89
CA SER A 85 -39.95 -18.12 -26.01
C SER A 85 -39.92 -16.95 -27.01
N ASN A 86 -38.86 -16.78 -27.81
CA ASN A 86 -38.77 -15.67 -28.78
C ASN A 86 -38.55 -16.08 -30.24
N VAL A 87 -38.72 -17.36 -30.60
CA VAL A 87 -38.79 -17.79 -32.00
C VAL A 87 -40.25 -17.83 -32.43
N VAL A 88 -40.83 -16.65 -32.62
CA VAL A 88 -41.98 -16.45 -33.50
C VAL A 88 -41.49 -15.63 -34.69
N SER A 89 -41.24 -16.36 -35.77
CA SER A 89 -41.39 -16.01 -37.18
C SER A 89 -41.02 -14.59 -37.63
N GLY A 90 -39.87 -14.48 -38.29
CA GLY A 90 -39.49 -13.30 -39.07
C GLY A 90 -38.51 -13.68 -40.17
N ASP A 91 -39.08 -14.05 -41.32
CA ASP A 91 -38.41 -14.42 -42.56
C ASP A 91 -37.52 -13.32 -43.16
N ALA A 92 -36.59 -13.79 -43.98
CA ALA A 92 -35.94 -13.14 -45.12
C ALA A 92 -34.60 -12.37 -44.94
N LYS A 93 -33.54 -13.08 -45.37
CA LYS A 93 -32.51 -12.68 -46.34
C LYS A 93 -31.78 -11.35 -46.15
N SER A 94 -30.47 -11.43 -45.91
CA SER A 94 -29.47 -10.64 -46.67
C SER A 94 -28.05 -11.03 -46.25
N GLU A 95 -27.35 -11.74 -47.14
CA GLU A 95 -25.88 -11.74 -47.21
C GLU A 95 -25.37 -10.33 -47.42
N THR A 96 -24.42 -9.84 -46.62
CA THR A 96 -23.37 -8.92 -47.11
C THR A 96 -22.26 -8.69 -46.09
N SER A 97 -21.05 -9.10 -46.49
CA SER A 97 -19.85 -8.24 -46.53
C SER A 97 -19.38 -7.58 -45.23
N TYR A 98 -18.34 -8.18 -44.64
CA TYR A 98 -17.36 -7.52 -43.79
C TYR A 98 -16.76 -6.28 -44.48
N VAL A 99 -17.11 -5.08 -44.00
CA VAL A 99 -16.37 -3.84 -44.31
C VAL A 99 -16.00 -3.15 -43.01
N ASN A 100 -14.70 -2.96 -42.82
CA ASN A 100 -14.07 -2.10 -41.82
C ASN A 100 -14.70 -0.70 -41.83
N LEU A 101 -15.22 -0.23 -40.71
CA LEU A 101 -15.64 1.17 -40.53
C LEU A 101 -15.13 1.75 -39.20
N THR A 102 -13.91 2.28 -39.24
CA THR A 102 -13.48 3.39 -38.37
C THR A 102 -13.63 4.68 -39.16
N GLN A 103 -14.83 5.27 -39.17
CA GLN A 103 -15.03 6.69 -39.48
C GLN A 103 -16.30 7.21 -38.76
N PRO A 104 -16.25 8.41 -38.15
CA PRO A 104 -17.40 9.02 -37.48
C PRO A 104 -18.38 9.56 -38.53
N ALA A 105 -19.45 8.79 -38.78
CA ALA A 105 -20.49 9.19 -39.71
C ALA A 105 -21.33 10.35 -39.15
N ASN A 106 -21.52 11.33 -40.04
CA ASN A 106 -22.49 12.41 -39.97
C ASN A 106 -23.83 11.97 -39.37
N ARG A 107 -24.35 12.81 -38.46
CA ARG A 107 -25.67 12.68 -37.82
C ARG A 107 -26.79 12.70 -38.86
N SER A 108 -27.13 11.57 -39.44
CA SER A 108 -28.40 11.40 -40.14
C SER A 108 -29.50 11.38 -39.09
N SER A 109 -30.26 12.47 -39.01
CA SER A 109 -31.42 12.61 -38.14
C SER A 109 -32.51 11.62 -38.54
N CYS A 110 -32.55 10.47 -37.88
CA CYS A 110 -33.66 9.53 -37.96
C CYS A 110 -34.86 10.13 -37.23
N THR A 111 -35.60 11.04 -37.87
CA THR A 111 -36.72 11.78 -37.26
C THR A 111 -38.03 10.98 -37.24
N ASN A 112 -38.14 9.89 -38.00
CA ASN A 112 -39.41 9.18 -38.22
C ASN A 112 -39.39 7.68 -37.87
N CYS A 113 -38.40 7.19 -37.11
CA CYS A 113 -38.42 5.80 -36.66
C CYS A 113 -38.93 5.70 -35.21
N PRO A 114 -40.10 5.06 -34.97
CA PRO A 114 -40.66 4.91 -33.63
C PRO A 114 -39.73 4.17 -32.66
N SER A 115 -39.00 3.16 -33.14
CA SER A 115 -38.08 2.37 -32.31
C SER A 115 -36.85 3.18 -31.89
N CYS A 116 -36.30 4.03 -32.77
CA CYS A 116 -35.19 4.92 -32.44
C CYS A 116 -35.61 5.98 -31.39
N CYS A 117 -36.82 6.53 -31.51
CA CYS A 117 -37.36 7.47 -30.52
C CYS A 117 -37.55 6.80 -29.14
N GLN A 118 -38.06 5.57 -29.10
CA GLN A 118 -38.25 4.82 -27.86
C GLN A 118 -36.90 4.49 -27.19
N LEU A 119 -35.90 4.08 -27.96
CA LEU A 119 -34.55 3.80 -27.44
C LEU A 119 -33.88 5.07 -26.90
N LEU A 120 -33.99 6.20 -27.63
CA LEU A 120 -33.47 7.49 -27.16
C LEU A 120 -34.18 7.97 -25.88
N GLN A 121 -35.48 7.72 -25.76
CA GLN A 121 -36.23 8.07 -24.55
C GLN A 121 -35.81 7.20 -23.36
N LEU A 122 -35.56 5.91 -23.59
CA LEU A 122 -35.05 4.99 -22.56
C LEU A 122 -33.63 5.38 -22.13
N LEU A 123 -32.76 5.75 -23.07
CA LEU A 123 -31.41 6.22 -22.79
C LEU A 123 -31.41 7.53 -21.99
N ARG A 124 -32.28 8.49 -22.34
CA ARG A 124 -32.46 9.74 -21.57
C ARG A 124 -32.98 9.45 -20.16
N ALA A 125 -33.94 8.53 -20.01
CA ALA A 125 -34.47 8.13 -18.71
C ALA A 125 -33.44 7.37 -17.86
N ALA A 126 -32.53 6.62 -18.49
CA ALA A 126 -31.42 5.96 -17.80
C ALA A 126 -30.38 6.99 -17.33
N ASN A 127 -29.99 7.94 -18.19
CA ASN A 127 -29.06 9.02 -17.82
C ASN A 127 -29.62 9.90 -16.71
N ALA A 128 -30.90 10.27 -16.76
CA ALA A 128 -31.56 11.03 -15.69
C ALA A 128 -31.57 10.28 -14.34
N ARG A 129 -31.77 8.96 -14.37
CA ARG A 129 -31.65 8.11 -13.17
C ARG A 129 -30.21 8.01 -12.65
N SER A 130 -29.23 7.95 -13.55
CA SER A 130 -27.81 7.97 -13.17
C SER A 130 -27.45 9.25 -12.43
N THR A 131 -27.87 10.41 -12.95
CA THR A 131 -27.60 11.70 -12.30
C THR A 131 -28.32 11.83 -10.96
N ASP A 132 -29.54 11.30 -10.83
CA ASP A 132 -30.27 11.32 -9.55
C ASP A 132 -29.58 10.46 -8.48
N LEU A 133 -29.07 9.29 -8.87
CA LEU A 133 -28.28 8.43 -7.97
C LEU A 133 -26.96 9.07 -7.53
N GLU A 134 -26.28 9.80 -8.42
CA GLU A 134 -25.06 10.55 -8.08
C GLU A 134 -25.35 11.65 -7.04
N VAL A 135 -26.48 12.37 -7.19
CA VAL A 135 -26.91 13.38 -6.20
C VAL A 135 -27.24 12.72 -4.85
N GLN A 136 -27.98 11.61 -4.86
CA GLN A 136 -28.31 10.86 -3.63
C GLN A 136 -27.04 10.36 -2.91
N LEU A 137 -26.04 9.86 -3.65
CA LEU A 137 -24.76 9.44 -3.08
C LEU A 137 -24.02 10.61 -2.43
N ALA A 138 -23.99 11.77 -3.08
CA ALA A 138 -23.36 12.97 -2.53
C ALA A 138 -24.07 13.45 -1.25
N ASP A 139 -25.40 13.38 -1.18
CA ASP A 139 -26.15 13.76 0.02
C ASP A 139 -25.92 12.78 1.19
N ILE A 140 -25.83 11.47 0.93
CA ILE A 140 -25.45 10.47 1.94
C ILE A 140 -24.04 10.77 2.49
N GLN A 141 -23.09 11.10 1.60
CA GLN A 141 -21.73 11.47 2.01
C GLN A 141 -21.71 12.73 2.88
N ARG A 142 -22.49 13.78 2.52
CA ARG A 142 -22.62 14.98 3.36
C ARG A 142 -23.23 14.68 4.73
N MET A 143 -24.27 13.85 4.81
CA MET A 143 -24.85 13.45 6.09
C MET A 143 -23.85 12.70 6.95
N HIS A 144 -23.09 11.76 6.37
CA HIS A 144 -22.06 11.04 7.11
C HIS A 144 -20.96 11.97 7.63
N GLN A 145 -20.51 12.93 6.82
CA GLN A 145 -19.53 13.93 7.23
C GLN A 145 -20.07 14.81 8.38
N GLN A 146 -21.34 15.21 8.34
CA GLN A 146 -21.97 15.97 9.43
C GLN A 146 -22.05 15.16 10.73
N GLN A 147 -22.35 13.86 10.66
CA GLN A 147 -22.34 12.98 11.83
C GLN A 147 -20.96 12.88 12.47
N LEU A 148 -19.90 12.78 11.67
CA LEU A 148 -18.52 12.76 12.19
C LEU A 148 -18.16 14.06 12.90
N ILE A 149 -18.55 15.22 12.33
CA ILE A 149 -18.34 16.53 12.97
C ILE A 149 -19.09 16.62 14.32
N GLN A 150 -20.33 16.12 14.39
CA GLN A 150 -21.08 16.08 15.65
C GLN A 150 -20.39 15.21 16.70
N LEU A 151 -19.88 14.04 16.33
CA LEU A 151 -19.17 13.15 17.25
C LEU A 151 -17.89 13.79 17.79
N VAL A 152 -17.11 14.47 16.95
CA VAL A 152 -15.90 15.19 17.36
C VAL A 152 -16.24 16.32 18.34
N ASN A 153 -17.31 17.07 18.09
CA ASN A 153 -17.74 18.15 18.97
C ASN A 153 -18.26 17.64 20.33
N GLN A 154 -18.92 16.48 20.37
CA GLN A 154 -19.38 15.86 21.62
C GLN A 154 -18.23 15.33 22.49
N HIS A 155 -17.11 14.96 21.88
CA HIS A 155 -15.96 14.39 22.60
C HIS A 155 -14.86 15.43 22.88
N LYS A 156 -15.13 16.73 22.69
CA LYS A 156 -14.20 17.78 23.11
C LYS A 156 -14.10 17.72 24.64
N PRO A 157 -13.00 17.22 25.22
CA PRO A 157 -12.90 17.09 26.66
C PRO A 157 -12.82 18.49 27.22
N THR A 158 -13.84 18.90 27.97
CA THR A 158 -13.74 20.06 28.86
C THR A 158 -12.79 19.65 29.98
N MET A 159 -11.49 19.73 29.72
CA MET A 159 -10.48 19.59 30.76
C MET A 159 -10.73 20.72 31.76
N PRO A 160 -11.00 20.41 33.05
CA PRO A 160 -10.95 21.43 34.08
C PRO A 160 -9.54 22.00 34.08
N ILE A 161 -9.43 23.31 33.93
CA ILE A 161 -8.19 24.06 34.09
C ILE A 161 -7.83 23.93 35.59
N GLU A 162 -7.02 22.94 35.92
CA GLU A 162 -6.41 22.79 37.23
C GLU A 162 -5.14 23.65 37.24
N PRO A 163 -5.00 24.63 38.15
CA PRO A 163 -3.83 25.51 38.17
C PRO A 163 -2.57 24.73 38.55
N GLU A 164 -1.55 24.85 37.70
CA GLU A 164 -0.23 24.23 37.82
C GLU A 164 0.38 24.46 39.21
N GLN A 165 0.63 23.36 39.94
CA GLN A 165 1.67 23.32 40.96
C GLN A 165 2.92 22.64 40.39
N THR A 166 3.90 23.49 40.11
CA THR A 166 5.28 23.18 39.72
C THR A 166 5.93 22.22 40.72
N SER A 167 5.90 20.92 40.44
CA SER A 167 6.69 19.93 41.16
C SER A 167 7.88 19.48 40.31
N GLN A 168 9.05 19.72 40.88
CA GLN A 168 10.38 19.39 40.35
C GLN A 168 10.50 17.90 40.04
N VAL A 169 10.63 17.56 38.76
CA VAL A 169 11.01 16.21 38.32
C VAL A 169 12.53 16.12 38.30
N SER A 170 13.03 15.16 39.08
CA SER A 170 14.42 14.78 39.22
C SER A 170 15.03 14.42 37.87
N GLN A 171 16.13 15.10 37.54
CA GLN A 171 16.97 14.79 36.39
C GLN A 171 17.58 13.40 36.54
N ALA A 172 17.18 12.48 35.67
CA ALA A 172 17.84 11.20 35.51
C ALA A 172 19.23 11.45 34.89
N SER A 173 20.26 10.98 35.58
CA SER A 173 21.67 11.02 35.20
C SER A 173 21.89 10.41 33.81
N VAL A 174 22.15 11.28 32.83
CA VAL A 174 22.70 10.90 31.54
C VAL A 174 24.19 10.62 31.74
N ILE A 175 24.59 9.37 31.55
CA ILE A 175 25.98 8.93 31.57
C ILE A 175 26.74 9.69 30.48
N PRO A 176 27.76 10.50 30.82
CA PRO A 176 28.53 11.22 29.81
C PRO A 176 29.40 10.23 29.05
N ARG A 177 29.05 9.97 27.78
CA ARG A 177 30.01 9.40 26.83
C ARG A 177 31.13 10.42 26.68
N ASN A 178 32.35 9.99 26.96
CA ASN A 178 33.57 10.78 26.88
C ASN A 178 33.85 11.13 25.40
N ILE A 179 33.32 12.26 24.94
CA ILE A 179 33.48 12.76 23.58
C ILE A 179 34.64 13.75 23.60
N SER A 180 35.64 13.49 22.74
CA SER A 180 36.78 14.38 22.47
C SER A 180 36.30 15.81 22.20
N PRO A 181 37.01 16.86 22.68
CA PRO A 181 36.61 18.25 22.51
C PRO A 181 36.76 18.68 21.04
N GLY A 182 35.73 18.44 20.24
CA GLY A 182 35.74 18.77 18.81
C GLY A 182 34.34 19.11 18.33
N MET A 183 34.12 20.42 18.14
CA MET A 183 32.99 21.10 17.48
C MET A 183 31.57 20.74 17.97
N PRO A 184 30.75 21.72 18.40
CA PRO A 184 29.36 21.46 18.78
C PRO A 184 28.59 20.93 17.56
N VAL A 185 28.22 19.65 17.60
CA VAL A 185 27.30 19.06 16.62
C VAL A 185 25.97 19.78 16.79
N PRO A 186 25.38 20.37 15.72
CA PRO A 186 24.08 21.01 15.83
C PRO A 186 23.07 19.99 16.36
N LEU A 187 22.45 20.31 17.49
CA LEU A 187 21.45 19.47 18.12
C LEU A 187 20.23 19.43 17.19
N VAL A 188 20.02 18.29 16.53
CA VAL A 188 18.86 18.08 15.66
C VAL A 188 17.67 17.74 16.55
N GLU A 189 16.65 18.59 16.54
CA GLU A 189 15.38 18.32 17.20
C GLU A 189 14.66 17.13 16.55
N SER A 190 13.95 16.34 17.33
CA SER A 190 13.15 15.25 16.77
C SER A 190 12.02 15.86 15.90
N PRO A 191 11.65 15.22 14.77
CA PRO A 191 10.50 15.66 13.97
C PRO A 191 9.21 15.73 14.81
N LEU A 192 9.06 14.83 15.79
CA LEU A 192 7.91 14.78 16.68
C LEU A 192 7.89 15.95 17.68
N SER A 193 9.05 16.33 18.24
CA SER A 193 9.17 17.48 19.12
C SER A 193 8.88 18.78 18.38
N ARG A 194 9.23 18.85 17.10
CA ARG A 194 9.06 20.06 16.28
C ARG A 194 7.65 20.25 15.75
N PHE A 195 6.99 19.18 15.31
CA PHE A 195 5.69 19.24 14.65
C PHE A 195 4.54 18.60 15.46
N GLY A 196 4.85 18.00 16.61
CA GLY A 196 3.93 17.17 17.37
C GLY A 196 3.75 15.78 16.74
N ALA A 197 2.87 14.99 17.36
CA ALA A 197 2.41 13.74 16.74
C ALA A 197 1.76 14.04 15.39
N PRO A 198 2.07 13.29 14.31
CA PRO A 198 1.54 13.62 13.01
C PRO A 198 0.02 13.38 12.99
N VAL A 199 -0.73 14.49 12.94
CA VAL A 199 -2.21 14.55 12.92
C VAL A 199 -2.81 13.82 11.71
N GLY A 200 -3.41 12.66 11.93
CA GLY A 200 -4.08 11.91 10.86
C GLY A 200 -3.35 10.63 10.43
N VAL A 201 -2.18 10.33 10.99
CA VAL A 201 -1.53 9.02 10.82
C VAL A 201 -2.45 7.88 11.24
N GLU A 202 -3.18 8.04 12.36
CA GLU A 202 -4.16 7.05 12.81
C GLU A 202 -5.28 6.86 11.77
N LEU A 203 -5.74 7.94 11.13
CA LEU A 203 -6.77 7.86 10.10
C LEU A 203 -6.26 7.10 8.87
N GLY A 204 -5.02 7.36 8.45
CA GLY A 204 -4.37 6.61 7.37
C GLY A 204 -4.24 5.12 7.70
N ASN A 205 -3.81 4.80 8.92
CA ASN A 205 -3.69 3.41 9.39
C ASN A 205 -5.06 2.70 9.42
N ILE A 206 -6.08 3.33 9.99
CA ILE A 206 -7.46 2.81 10.00
C ILE A 206 -7.97 2.59 8.57
N SER A 207 -7.72 3.54 7.67
CA SER A 207 -8.17 3.46 6.27
C SER A 207 -7.47 2.33 5.51
N LEU A 208 -6.15 2.16 5.70
CA LEU A 208 -5.40 1.04 5.12
C LEU A 208 -5.89 -0.31 5.69
N LYS A 209 -6.16 -0.38 6.99
CA LYS A 209 -6.70 -1.59 7.63
C LYS A 209 -8.14 -1.91 7.20
N ALA A 210 -8.88 -0.92 6.70
CA ALA A 210 -10.21 -1.14 6.12
C ALA A 210 -10.17 -1.83 4.75
N LEU A 211 -9.02 -1.81 4.05
CA LEU A 211 -8.86 -2.44 2.74
C LEU A 211 -8.89 -3.98 2.85
N PRO A 212 -9.83 -4.67 2.19
CA PRO A 212 -10.00 -6.12 2.34
C PRO A 212 -8.78 -6.94 1.94
N SER A 213 -8.06 -6.55 0.89
CA SER A 213 -6.88 -7.30 0.43
C SER A 213 -5.71 -7.24 1.41
N LEU A 214 -5.64 -6.21 2.25
CA LEU A 214 -4.55 -6.02 3.21
C LEU A 214 -4.74 -6.75 4.55
N ARG A 215 -5.82 -7.52 4.72
CA ARG A 215 -6.14 -8.20 6.00
C ARG A 215 -5.03 -9.13 6.51
N ASN A 216 -4.26 -9.73 5.62
CA ASN A 216 -3.14 -10.61 6.01
C ASN A 216 -1.83 -9.83 6.23
N SER A 217 -1.79 -8.56 5.83
CA SER A 217 -0.61 -7.67 5.83
C SER A 217 -0.74 -6.51 6.80
N PHE A 218 -1.65 -6.57 7.78
CA PHE A 218 -1.80 -5.53 8.81
C PHE A 218 -0.53 -5.27 9.62
N HIS A 219 0.33 -6.28 9.79
CA HIS A 219 1.62 -6.13 10.43
C HIS A 219 2.53 -5.10 9.72
N LEU A 220 2.45 -4.99 8.38
CA LEU A 220 3.20 -3.97 7.63
C LEU A 220 2.71 -2.56 7.93
N ILE A 221 1.41 -2.39 8.13
CA ILE A 221 0.78 -1.11 8.44
C ILE A 221 1.16 -0.68 9.86
N ASP A 222 1.14 -1.61 10.82
CA ASP A 222 1.57 -1.36 12.19
C ASP A 222 3.08 -1.06 12.26
N GLU A 223 3.90 -1.80 11.54
CA GLU A 223 5.34 -1.52 11.44
C GLU A 223 5.64 -0.16 10.80
N MET A 224 4.83 0.26 9.81
CA MET A 224 4.97 1.58 9.18
C MET A 224 4.62 2.70 10.17
N ARG A 225 3.61 2.50 11.02
CA ARG A 225 3.29 3.42 12.11
C ARG A 225 4.42 3.49 13.15
N GLU A 226 4.96 2.34 13.55
CA GLU A 226 6.08 2.29 14.50
C GLU A 226 7.36 2.91 13.92
N ALA A 227 7.56 2.87 12.61
CA ALA A 227 8.67 3.55 11.95
C ALA A 227 8.58 5.08 12.05
N GLN A 228 7.40 5.63 12.35
CA GLN A 228 7.17 7.08 12.53
C GLN A 228 7.43 7.55 13.97
N ILE A 229 8.01 6.71 14.84
CA ILE A 229 8.32 7.03 16.23
C ILE A 229 9.42 8.10 16.35
N GLU A 230 9.37 8.84 17.45
CA GLU A 230 10.31 9.90 17.84
C GLU A 230 11.77 9.43 17.86
N SER A 231 12.61 10.09 17.08
CA SER A 231 14.06 9.99 17.20
C SER A 231 14.71 11.31 16.84
N SER A 232 15.78 11.64 17.57
CA SER A 232 16.61 12.82 17.32
C SER A 232 17.91 12.46 16.60
N ASP A 233 18.23 11.17 16.42
CA ASP A 233 19.44 10.73 15.73
C ASP A 233 19.25 10.82 14.20
N PRO A 234 20.00 11.67 13.47
CA PRO A 234 19.87 11.80 12.02
C PRO A 234 20.09 10.49 11.27
N SER A 235 20.97 9.62 11.77
CA SER A 235 21.24 8.31 11.15
C SER A 235 20.05 7.37 11.30
N PHE A 236 19.37 7.43 12.45
CA PHE A 236 18.16 6.67 12.71
C PHE A 236 16.97 7.23 11.91
N ILE A 237 16.79 8.55 11.86
CA ILE A 237 15.76 9.21 11.04
C ILE A 237 15.90 8.78 9.58
N LYS A 238 17.13 8.79 9.03
CA LYS A 238 17.41 8.29 7.67
C LYS A 238 16.94 6.84 7.49
N LYS A 239 17.27 5.94 8.43
CA LYS A 239 16.84 4.54 8.37
C LYS A 239 15.33 4.40 8.41
N GLN A 240 14.64 5.20 9.22
CA GLN A 240 13.19 5.17 9.32
C GLN A 240 12.50 5.67 8.05
N VAL A 241 13.00 6.75 7.43
CA VAL A 241 12.46 7.23 6.15
C VAL A 241 12.56 6.15 5.07
N ILE A 242 13.71 5.47 4.97
CA ILE A 242 13.90 4.37 4.01
C ILE A 242 12.95 3.21 4.33
N LYS A 243 12.81 2.87 5.62
CA LYS A 243 11.92 1.80 6.09
C LYS A 243 10.45 2.09 5.75
N ILE A 244 10.00 3.33 5.93
CA ILE A 244 8.64 3.74 5.58
C ILE A 244 8.39 3.59 4.07
N GLU A 245 9.33 4.01 3.22
CA GLU A 245 9.20 3.85 1.77
C GLU A 245 9.14 2.37 1.36
N ASP A 246 10.03 1.53 1.90
CA ASP A 246 10.01 0.08 1.66
C ASP A 246 8.67 -0.56 2.08
N LEU A 247 8.15 -0.18 3.24
CA LEU A 247 6.85 -0.67 3.74
C LEU A 247 5.68 -0.21 2.85
N LYS A 248 5.71 1.01 2.29
CA LYS A 248 4.70 1.45 1.32
C LYS A 248 4.67 0.53 0.11
N TYR A 249 5.84 0.22 -0.47
CA TYR A 249 5.91 -0.70 -1.62
C TYR A 249 5.38 -2.09 -1.28
N LYS A 250 5.78 -2.64 -0.13
CA LYS A 250 5.26 -3.95 0.34
C LYS A 250 3.75 -3.96 0.55
N ILE A 251 3.18 -2.86 1.05
CA ILE A 251 1.73 -2.71 1.18
C ILE A 251 1.07 -2.69 -0.21
N LEU A 252 1.63 -1.93 -1.17
CA LEU A 252 1.09 -1.87 -2.54
C LEU A 252 1.19 -3.21 -3.28
N GLU A 253 2.25 -3.97 -3.05
CA GLU A 253 2.42 -5.34 -3.58
C GLU A 253 1.41 -6.32 -2.97
N ALA A 254 1.15 -6.21 -1.67
CA ALA A 254 0.18 -7.06 -0.98
C ALA A 254 -1.28 -6.71 -1.33
N ALA A 255 -1.55 -5.51 -1.83
CA ALA A 255 -2.89 -5.08 -2.25
C ALA A 255 -3.28 -5.63 -3.62
N ASN A 256 -4.56 -5.95 -3.79
CA ASN A 256 -5.14 -6.22 -5.10
C ASN A 256 -5.23 -4.93 -5.94
N LEU A 257 -5.53 -5.03 -7.24
CA LEU A 257 -5.50 -3.87 -8.14
C LEU A 257 -6.39 -2.70 -7.65
N VAL A 258 -7.61 -2.98 -7.20
CA VAL A 258 -8.57 -1.94 -6.77
C VAL A 258 -8.15 -1.29 -5.45
N ASP A 259 -7.74 -2.09 -4.47
CA ASP A 259 -7.29 -1.59 -3.17
C ASP A 259 -5.92 -0.90 -3.27
N ARG A 260 -5.09 -1.25 -4.26
CA ARG A 260 -3.81 -0.59 -4.52
C ARG A 260 -4.01 0.89 -4.87
N TYR A 261 -4.99 1.21 -5.72
CA TYR A 261 -5.33 2.61 -6.02
C TYR A 261 -5.76 3.36 -4.76
N LYS A 262 -6.63 2.76 -3.94
CA LYS A 262 -7.05 3.36 -2.67
C LYS A 262 -5.90 3.55 -1.68
N ALA A 263 -4.98 2.58 -1.62
CA ALA A 263 -3.80 2.68 -0.78
C ALA A 263 -2.90 3.86 -1.20
N VAL A 264 -2.71 4.06 -2.51
CA VAL A 264 -2.00 5.24 -3.05
C VAL A 264 -2.69 6.54 -2.64
N GLU A 265 -4.01 6.64 -2.80
CA GLU A 265 -4.77 7.82 -2.37
C GLU A 265 -4.63 8.10 -0.87
N ILE A 266 -4.66 7.05 -0.03
CA ILE A 266 -4.46 7.18 1.42
C ILE A 266 -3.03 7.67 1.73
N PHE A 267 -2.01 7.15 1.02
CA PHE A 267 -0.63 7.61 1.18
C PHE A 267 -0.44 9.06 0.76
N ASP A 268 -1.00 9.47 -0.37
CA ASP A 268 -0.92 10.84 -0.88
C ASP A 268 -1.63 11.82 0.05
N TYR A 269 -2.83 11.44 0.53
CA TYR A 269 -3.55 12.23 1.52
C TYR A 269 -2.75 12.40 2.81
N GLY A 270 -2.21 11.31 3.37
CA GLY A 270 -1.35 11.36 4.56
C GLY A 270 -0.08 12.19 4.33
N HIS A 271 0.54 12.09 3.15
CA HIS A 271 1.70 12.89 2.79
C HIS A 271 1.38 14.39 2.70
N SER A 272 0.21 14.75 2.16
CA SER A 272 -0.24 16.14 2.06
C SER A 272 -0.47 16.78 3.44
N LEU A 273 -1.05 16.03 4.39
CA LEU A 273 -1.27 16.48 5.77
C LEU A 273 0.05 16.63 6.54
N HIS A 274 1.04 15.80 6.22
CA HIS A 274 2.33 15.75 6.92
C HIS A 274 3.50 16.29 6.09
N ARG A 275 3.21 17.15 5.12
CA ARG A 275 4.22 17.64 4.17
C ARG A 275 5.44 18.22 4.89
N SER A 276 5.24 19.11 5.87
CA SER A 276 6.33 19.73 6.61
C SER A 276 7.15 18.73 7.44
N PHE A 277 6.50 17.72 8.02
CA PHE A 277 7.16 16.65 8.77
C PHE A 277 8.07 15.81 7.86
N PHE A 278 7.57 15.41 6.69
CA PHE A 278 8.35 14.64 5.73
C PHE A 278 9.48 15.47 5.11
N GLU A 279 9.22 16.71 4.70
CA GLU A 279 10.25 17.62 4.16
C GLU A 279 11.39 17.82 5.17
N TYR A 280 11.07 18.03 6.45
CA TYR A 280 12.07 18.13 7.51
C TYR A 280 12.88 16.84 7.65
N SER A 281 12.21 15.70 7.78
CA SER A 281 12.85 14.38 7.93
C SER A 281 13.76 14.05 6.75
N HIS A 282 13.35 14.38 5.52
CA HIS A 282 14.17 14.26 4.32
C HIS A 282 15.36 15.21 4.35
N SER A 283 15.20 16.45 4.84
CA SER A 283 16.32 17.40 4.96
C SER A 283 17.38 16.91 5.96
N VAL A 284 16.95 16.38 7.11
CA VAL A 284 17.83 15.80 8.13
C VAL A 284 18.55 14.58 7.58
N SER A 285 17.82 13.71 6.86
CA SER A 285 18.39 12.54 6.19
C SER A 285 19.44 12.94 5.14
N LYS A 286 19.19 13.97 4.34
CA LYS A 286 20.17 14.53 3.38
C LYS A 286 21.41 15.07 4.08
N ALA A 287 21.24 15.83 5.17
CA ALA A 287 22.37 16.33 5.95
C ALA A 287 23.22 15.19 6.54
N ALA A 288 22.59 14.12 7.03
CA ALA A 288 23.28 12.94 7.52
C ALA A 288 24.10 12.23 6.42
N ILE A 289 23.59 12.18 5.19
CA ILE A 289 24.32 11.63 4.04
C ILE A 289 25.58 12.47 3.75
N SER A 290 25.46 13.79 3.71
CA SER A 290 26.58 14.70 3.46
C SER A 290 27.68 14.61 4.53
N LEU A 291 27.33 14.32 5.78
CA LEU A 291 28.29 14.11 6.86
C LEU A 291 28.99 12.74 6.74
N SER A 292 28.28 11.70 6.29
CA SER A 292 28.87 10.37 6.11
C SER A 292 29.87 10.31 4.93
N SER A 293 29.65 11.11 3.89
CA SER A 293 30.51 11.11 2.70
C SER A 293 31.83 11.86 2.90
N SER A 294 31.87 12.87 3.79
CA SER A 294 33.09 13.61 4.10
C SER A 294 34.10 12.81 4.94
N SER A 295 33.61 11.87 5.77
CA SER A 295 34.47 11.03 6.63
C SER A 295 35.25 9.94 5.88
N SER A 296 34.95 9.69 4.60
CA SER A 296 35.60 8.62 3.82
C SER A 296 36.78 9.10 2.97
N LYS A 297 37.18 10.38 3.10
CA LYS A 297 38.17 11.04 2.25
C LYS A 297 39.49 11.34 2.98
N SER A 298 40.17 10.31 3.51
CA SER A 298 41.64 10.39 3.69
C SER A 298 42.28 9.02 3.92
N LEU A 299 42.66 8.37 2.82
CA LEU A 299 43.86 7.51 2.74
C LEU A 299 44.44 7.63 1.31
N SER A 300 44.61 8.86 0.83
CA SER A 300 45.55 9.13 -0.26
C SER A 300 46.94 9.24 0.35
N VAL A 301 47.72 8.17 0.23
CA VAL A 301 49.18 8.20 0.36
C VAL A 301 49.69 9.24 -0.63
N THR A 302 50.11 10.41 -0.13
CA THR A 302 50.73 11.46 -0.93
C THR A 302 52.16 11.04 -1.27
N SER A 303 52.41 10.83 -2.56
CA SER A 303 53.73 11.07 -3.16
C SER A 303 53.71 12.49 -3.74
N PRO A 304 54.74 13.32 -3.53
CA PRO A 304 54.74 14.69 -4.02
C PRO A 304 55.29 14.72 -5.45
N ASP A 305 54.53 15.31 -6.38
CA ASP A 305 54.99 16.39 -7.26
C ASP A 305 53.99 16.64 -8.39
N VAL A 306 54.01 17.89 -8.86
CA VAL A 306 53.23 18.50 -9.96
C VAL A 306 51.96 19.22 -9.52
N ALA A 307 52.15 20.52 -9.28
CA ALA A 307 51.12 21.52 -9.16
C ALA A 307 50.43 21.78 -10.51
N ALA A 308 49.11 21.66 -10.56
CA ALA A 308 48.29 22.34 -11.54
C ALA A 308 46.91 22.68 -10.96
N SER A 309 46.53 23.93 -11.20
CA SER A 309 45.33 24.65 -10.79
C SER A 309 44.02 23.88 -11.02
N VAL A 310 43.17 23.79 -9.99
CA VAL A 310 41.79 23.29 -10.09
C VAL A 310 40.82 24.37 -9.61
N THR A 311 40.09 24.93 -10.57
CA THR A 311 38.92 25.78 -10.37
C THR A 311 37.71 24.94 -9.96
N SER A 312 37.07 25.34 -8.85
CA SER A 312 35.82 24.79 -8.34
C SER A 312 34.65 24.93 -9.31
N SER A 313 33.97 23.83 -9.61
CA SER A 313 32.64 23.81 -10.25
C SER A 313 31.82 22.67 -9.65
N ASN A 314 30.72 23.05 -8.99
CA ASN A 314 29.81 22.16 -8.27
C ASN A 314 28.87 21.38 -9.21
N SER A 315 28.45 20.20 -8.75
CA SER A 315 27.47 19.25 -9.34
C SER A 315 27.90 18.51 -10.61
N HIS A 316 28.90 17.63 -10.49
CA HIS A 316 29.04 16.51 -11.42
C HIS A 316 28.10 15.38 -11.01
N THR A 317 26.93 15.30 -11.66
CA THR A 317 26.37 13.98 -11.96
C THR A 317 27.34 13.34 -12.94
N SER A 318 28.09 12.34 -12.48
CA SER A 318 29.00 11.58 -13.33
C SER A 318 28.18 10.93 -14.45
N ARG A 319 28.21 11.51 -15.64
CA ARG A 319 27.60 10.93 -16.83
C ARG A 319 28.24 9.56 -17.06
N ILE A 320 27.41 8.53 -17.17
CA ILE A 320 27.88 7.18 -17.52
C ILE A 320 28.41 7.25 -18.95
N ASP A 321 29.66 6.85 -19.16
CA ASP A 321 30.22 6.74 -20.50
C ASP A 321 29.63 5.49 -21.19
N TYR A 322 28.62 5.70 -22.02
CA TYR A 322 27.94 4.61 -22.73
C TYR A 322 28.83 3.91 -23.76
N SER A 323 29.98 4.49 -24.14
CA SER A 323 30.86 3.89 -25.14
C SER A 323 31.51 2.60 -24.66
N ALA A 324 31.60 2.39 -23.33
CA ALA A 324 32.19 1.21 -22.72
C ALA A 324 31.17 0.10 -22.40
N LEU A 325 29.88 0.31 -22.69
CA LEU A 325 28.83 -0.66 -22.35
C LEU A 325 28.70 -1.77 -23.41
N PRO A 326 28.31 -3.00 -23.02
CA PRO A 326 27.98 -4.05 -23.96
C PRO A 326 26.89 -3.62 -24.96
N SER A 327 27.05 -3.96 -26.24
CA SER A 327 26.13 -3.55 -27.32
C SER A 327 24.67 -3.95 -27.08
N ASP A 328 24.44 -5.10 -26.44
CA ASP A 328 23.09 -5.58 -26.11
C ASP A 328 22.39 -4.67 -25.10
N LEU A 329 23.15 -4.13 -24.14
CA LEU A 329 22.63 -3.23 -23.12
C LEU A 329 22.30 -1.86 -23.71
N ILE A 330 23.15 -1.36 -24.62
CA ILE A 330 22.89 -0.14 -25.39
C ILE A 330 21.60 -0.29 -26.21
N THR A 331 21.41 -1.45 -26.83
CA THR A 331 20.22 -1.75 -27.64
C THR A 331 18.96 -1.78 -26.77
N SER A 332 19.00 -2.46 -25.62
CA SER A 332 17.88 -2.51 -24.67
C SER A 332 17.51 -1.13 -24.12
N GLN A 333 18.52 -0.33 -23.74
CA GLN A 333 18.30 1.04 -23.26
C GLN A 333 17.65 1.92 -24.35
N THR A 334 18.11 1.78 -25.59
CA THR A 334 17.53 2.52 -26.73
C THR A 334 16.08 2.15 -26.96
N GLN A 335 15.75 0.85 -26.94
CA GLN A 335 14.37 0.37 -27.07
C GLN A 335 13.46 0.88 -25.95
N PHE A 336 13.93 0.86 -24.70
CA PHE A 336 13.18 1.42 -23.57
C PHE A 336 12.93 2.92 -23.74
N ARG A 337 13.99 3.68 -24.09
CA ARG A 337 13.88 5.13 -24.33
C ARG A 337 12.86 5.45 -25.42
N ASP A 338 12.91 4.71 -26.51
CA ASP A 338 12.02 4.93 -27.66
C ASP A 338 10.57 4.55 -27.32
N ALA A 339 10.35 3.47 -26.56
CA ALA A 339 9.03 3.09 -26.07
C ALA A 339 8.41 4.15 -25.14
N VAL A 340 9.19 4.72 -24.22
CA VAL A 340 8.71 5.79 -23.32
C VAL A 340 8.39 7.08 -24.09
N ARG A 341 9.14 7.37 -25.16
CA ARG A 341 8.87 8.54 -26.04
C ARG A 341 7.58 8.43 -26.84
N LEU A 342 7.04 7.22 -27.06
CA LEU A 342 5.75 7.04 -27.72
C LEU A 342 4.57 7.52 -26.84
N ILE A 343 4.78 7.73 -25.55
CA ILE A 343 3.73 8.19 -24.64
C ILE A 343 3.56 9.72 -24.82
N PRO A 344 2.38 10.21 -25.26
CA PRO A 344 2.19 11.62 -25.63
C PRO A 344 2.56 12.63 -24.53
N SER A 345 2.36 12.27 -23.25
CA SER A 345 2.69 13.12 -22.10
C SER A 345 4.20 13.36 -21.90
N PHE A 346 5.06 12.59 -22.56
CA PHE A 346 6.52 12.64 -22.42
C PHE A 346 7.22 13.26 -23.65
N THR A 347 6.48 13.94 -24.52
CA THR A 347 7.02 14.59 -25.73
C THR A 347 7.73 15.92 -25.47
N ASN A 348 7.58 16.52 -24.29
CA ASN A 348 8.18 17.80 -23.94
C ASN A 348 9.71 17.69 -23.69
N ASP A 349 10.48 18.75 -23.97
CA ASP A 349 11.94 18.77 -23.76
C ASP A 349 12.35 18.43 -22.31
N ARG A 350 11.56 18.90 -21.34
CA ARG A 350 11.76 18.57 -19.92
C ARG A 350 11.62 17.07 -19.64
N ALA A 351 10.73 16.39 -20.36
CA ALA A 351 10.56 14.95 -20.23
C ALA A 351 11.79 14.19 -20.77
N THR A 352 12.50 14.71 -21.77
CA THR A 352 13.72 14.07 -22.30
C THR A 352 14.81 13.94 -21.23
N ALA A 353 15.01 14.96 -20.38
CA ALA A 353 15.97 14.88 -19.28
C ALA A 353 15.57 13.82 -18.25
N ILE A 354 14.28 13.76 -17.90
CA ILE A 354 13.75 12.78 -16.95
C ILE A 354 13.86 11.35 -17.51
N ILE A 355 13.54 11.15 -18.79
CA ILE A 355 13.70 9.85 -19.46
C ILE A 355 15.16 9.42 -19.42
N GLN A 356 16.10 10.34 -19.64
CA GLN A 356 17.53 10.02 -19.56
C GLN A 356 17.93 9.58 -18.15
N GLU A 357 17.48 10.29 -17.10
CA GLU A 357 17.71 9.89 -15.70
C GLU A 357 17.10 8.51 -15.40
N MET A 358 15.91 8.21 -15.93
CA MET A 358 15.29 6.89 -15.78
C MET A 358 16.09 5.79 -16.49
N CYS A 359 16.58 6.05 -17.70
CA CYS A 359 17.45 5.14 -18.44
C CYS A 359 18.76 4.87 -17.68
N ASP A 360 19.33 5.88 -17.03
CA ASP A 360 20.55 5.74 -16.24
C ASP A 360 20.30 4.93 -14.97
N ALA A 361 19.19 5.21 -14.27
CA ALA A 361 18.79 4.44 -13.09
C ALA A 361 18.51 2.97 -13.42
N TYR A 362 17.85 2.70 -14.55
CA TYR A 362 17.61 1.34 -15.04
C TYR A 362 18.94 0.61 -15.29
N LEU A 363 19.90 1.29 -15.94
CA LEU A 363 21.21 0.73 -16.25
C LEU A 363 22.01 0.38 -14.99
N VAL A 364 22.02 1.28 -14.01
CA VAL A 364 22.69 1.06 -12.71
C VAL A 364 22.10 -0.15 -11.99
N LYS A 365 20.76 -0.27 -11.98
CA LYS A 365 20.09 -1.43 -11.37
C LYS A 365 20.46 -2.73 -12.07
N TYR A 366 20.39 -2.76 -13.40
CA TYR A 366 20.72 -3.94 -14.18
C TYR A 366 22.16 -4.41 -13.95
N LEU A 367 23.12 -3.47 -13.91
CA LEU A 367 24.51 -3.78 -13.60
C LEU A 367 24.68 -4.32 -12.16
N ALA A 368 23.96 -3.75 -11.19
CA ALA A 368 23.99 -4.23 -9.81
C ALA A 368 23.43 -5.66 -9.68
N ASP A 369 22.35 -5.98 -10.39
CA ASP A 369 21.76 -7.31 -10.42
C ASP A 369 22.72 -8.33 -11.08
N MET A 370 23.34 -7.95 -12.20
CA MET A 370 24.34 -8.78 -12.89
C MET A 370 25.59 -9.04 -12.03
N LEU A 371 26.10 -8.02 -11.34
CA LEU A 371 27.22 -8.16 -10.41
C LEU A 371 26.86 -9.07 -9.23
N SER A 372 25.63 -8.96 -8.72
CA SER A 372 25.13 -9.82 -7.65
C SER A 372 25.06 -11.28 -8.10
N GLU A 373 24.59 -11.54 -9.32
CA GLU A 373 24.56 -12.89 -9.88
C GLU A 373 25.97 -13.46 -10.10
N LEU A 374 26.91 -12.64 -10.60
CA LEU A 374 28.31 -13.05 -10.75
C LEU A 374 28.95 -13.38 -9.40
N LEU A 375 28.71 -12.57 -8.37
CA LEU A 375 29.19 -12.83 -6.99
C LEU A 375 28.63 -14.13 -6.41
N VAL A 376 27.39 -14.48 -6.72
CA VAL A 376 26.79 -15.76 -6.30
C VAL A 376 27.41 -16.94 -7.04
N ARG A 377 27.84 -16.76 -8.30
CA ARG A 377 28.47 -17.84 -9.08
C ARG A 377 29.94 -18.07 -8.74
N THR A 378 30.63 -17.06 -8.20
CA THR A 378 32.07 -17.14 -7.87
C THR A 378 32.35 -17.60 -6.44
N ASN A 379 31.35 -17.60 -5.56
CA ASN A 379 31.41 -18.18 -4.20
C ASN A 379 30.70 -19.52 -4.16
#